data_AF-A0A914DN21-F1
#
_entry.id   AF-A0A914DN21-F1
#
_cell.length_a   1.000
_cell.length_b   1.000
_cell.length_c   1.000
_cell.angle_alpha   90.00
_cell.angle_beta   90.00
_cell.angle_gamma   90.00
#
_symmetry.space_group_name_H-M   'P 1'
#
loop_
_entity.id
_entity.type
_entity.pdbx_description
1 polymer ?
#
loop_
_entity_poly.entity_id
_entity_poly.type
_entity_poly.pdbx_seq_one_letter_code
_entity_poly.pdbx_strand_id
1 'polypeptide(L)' 'MHKYQPRVHIVRCKDVSNLVNQNQFKLSSRFTTFIFPQTEFIAVTAYQNEK' A
#
# COMPACT_ATOMS: atom_id res chain seq x y z
N MET A 1 -9.19 9.85 14.44
CA MET A 1 -10.55 9.25 14.33
C MET A 1 -11.02 9.21 12.87
N HIS A 2 -10.21 8.70 11.94
CA HIS A 2 -10.62 8.50 10.53
C HIS A 2 -10.48 7.02 10.19
N LYS A 3 -11.37 6.50 9.32
CA LYS A 3 -11.29 5.13 8.81
C LYS A 3 -10.29 5.06 7.65
N TYR A 4 -9.47 4.02 7.64
CA TYR A 4 -8.48 3.75 6.59
C TYR A 4 -8.63 2.31 6.08
N GLN A 5 -8.39 2.12 4.79
CA GLN A 5 -8.33 0.82 4.11
C GLN A 5 -6.88 0.58 3.66
N PRO A 6 -6.15 -0.36 4.29
CA PRO A 6 -4.83 -0.79 3.82
C PRO A 6 -4.90 -1.36 2.40
N ARG A 7 -3.81 -1.17 1.65
CA ARG A 7 -3.63 -1.67 0.28
C ARG A 7 -2.22 -2.24 0.15
N VAL A 8 -2.10 -3.40 -0.50
CA VAL A 8 -0.81 -4.02 -0.80
C VAL A 8 -0.53 -3.85 -2.28
N HIS A 9 0.66 -3.34 -2.61
CA HIS A 9 1.09 -3.14 -3.98
C HIS A 9 2.27 -4.07 -4.29
N ILE A 10 2.12 -4.93 -5.29
CA ILE A 10 3.20 -5.78 -5.80
C ILE A 10 3.70 -5.17 -7.10
N VAL A 11 4.96 -4.74 -7.11
CA VAL A 11 5.61 -4.14 -8.29
C VAL A 11 6.60 -5.15 -8.86
N ARG A 12 6.38 -5.58 -10.10
CA ARG A 12 7.35 -6.45 -10.79
C ARG A 12 8.57 -5.64 -11.22
N CYS A 13 9.76 -6.10 -10.83
CA CYS A 13 11.02 -5.50 -11.26
C CYS A 13 12.00 -6.55 -11.78
N LYS A 14 12.82 -6.16 -12.77
CA LYS A 14 13.92 -6.99 -13.30
C LYS A 14 15.23 -6.78 -12.53
N ASP A 15 15.50 -5.57 -12.06
CA ASP A 15 16.65 -5.19 -11.22
C ASP A 15 16.27 -4.00 -10.35
N VAL A 16 16.49 -4.09 -9.04
CA VAL A 16 16.10 -3.12 -8.01
C VAL A 16 16.68 -1.72 -8.32
N SER A 17 17.86 -1.65 -8.91
CA SER A 17 18.52 -0.41 -9.30
C SER A 17 17.69 0.43 -10.30
N ASN A 18 16.88 -0.24 -11.13
CA ASN A 18 16.00 0.42 -12.11
C ASN A 18 14.74 1.01 -11.49
N LEU A 19 14.38 0.65 -10.24
CA LEU A 19 13.27 1.26 -9.52
C LEU A 19 13.63 2.66 -9.00
N VAL A 20 14.89 2.87 -8.62
CA VAL A 20 15.37 4.09 -7.97
C VAL A 20 15.64 5.20 -8.99
N ASN A 21 16.07 4.83 -10.21
CA ASN A 21 16.33 5.77 -11.29
C ASN A 21 15.01 6.15 -11.99
N GLN A 22 14.37 7.17 -11.41
CA GLN A 22 12.98 7.63 -11.48
C GLN A 22 12.30 7.88 -12.85
N ASN A 23 12.78 7.34 -13.97
CA ASN A 23 12.16 7.55 -15.29
C ASN A 23 11.46 6.31 -15.88
N GLN A 24 11.56 5.13 -15.26
CA GLN A 24 10.84 3.92 -15.67
C GLN A 24 9.56 3.63 -14.88
N PHE A 25 9.25 4.41 -13.83
CA PHE A 25 7.89 4.42 -13.25
C PHE A 25 6.86 5.05 -14.21
N LYS A 26 7.31 5.50 -15.39
CA LYS A 26 6.47 5.97 -16.48
C LYS A 26 5.75 4.78 -17.11
N LEU A 27 4.52 4.58 -16.62
CA LEU A 27 3.34 4.10 -17.34
C LEU A 27 3.15 2.59 -17.61
N SER A 28 4.12 1.68 -17.37
CA SER A 28 3.89 0.24 -17.71
C SER A 28 4.58 -0.79 -16.82
N SER A 29 5.20 -0.41 -15.70
CA SER A 29 5.62 -1.38 -14.69
C SER A 29 4.36 -1.97 -14.03
N ARG A 30 3.90 -3.13 -14.54
CA ARG A 30 2.73 -3.88 -14.06
C ARG A 30 2.78 -4.04 -12.55
N PHE A 31 2.11 -3.14 -11.83
CA PHE A 31 1.89 -3.28 -10.41
C PHE A 31 0.47 -3.74 -10.19
N THR A 32 0.30 -4.72 -9.30
CA THR A 32 -1.02 -5.22 -8.92
C THR A 32 -1.32 -4.73 -7.52
N THR A 33 -2.52 -4.19 -7.33
CA THR A 33 -2.98 -3.74 -6.02
C THR A 33 -3.97 -4.74 -5.47
N PHE A 34 -3.75 -5.19 -4.24
CA PHE A 34 -4.65 -6.03 -3.48
C PHE A 34 -5.25 -5.24 -2.33
N ILE A 35 -6.56 -5.39 -2.15
CA ILE A 35 -7.32 -4.75 -1.09
C ILE A 35 -8.04 -5.86 -0.33
N PHE A 36 -7.91 -5.85 0.99
CA PHE A 36 -8.52 -6.82 1.89
C PHE A 36 -9.54 -6.07 2.76
N PRO A 37 -10.85 -6.15 2.49
CA PRO A 37 -11.87 -5.37 3.20
C PRO A 37 -11.88 -5.60 4.72
N GLN A 38 -11.49 -6.79 5.17
CA GLN A 38 -11.38 -7.12 6.60
C GLN A 38 -10.25 -6.38 7.33
N THR A 39 -9.41 -5.63 6.62
CA THR A 39 -8.26 -4.89 7.19
C THR A 39 -8.54 -3.41 7.42
N GLU A 40 -9.78 -2.95 7.22
CA GLU A 40 -10.15 -1.58 7.57
C GLU A 40 -10.01 -1.33 9.07
N PHE A 41 -9.50 -0.15 9.43
CA PHE A 41 -9.37 0.25 10.83
C PHE A 41 -9.57 1.75 10.98
N ILE A 42 -9.75 2.22 12.22
CA ILE A 42 -9.81 3.64 12.55
C ILE A 42 -8.49 4.02 13.22
N ALA A 43 -7.81 5.05 12.70
CA ALA A 43 -6.63 5.58 13.36
C ALA A 43 -7.04 6.35 14.62
N VAL A 44 -6.47 5.94 15.76
CA VAL A 44 -6.72 6.49 17.09
C VAL A 44 -5.38 6.86 17.75
N THR A 45 -5.38 7.86 18.63
CA THR A 45 -4.20 8.23 19.44
C THR A 45 -4.09 7.42 20.72
N ALA A 46 -5.19 6.80 21.16
CA ALA A 46 -5.26 5.83 22.23
C ALA A 46 -6.38 4.83 21.93
N TYR A 47 -6.25 3.58 22.38
CA TYR A 47 -7.32 2.58 22.25
C TYR A 47 -8.62 3.10 22.87
N GLN A 48 -9.73 2.90 22.17
CA GLN A 48 -11.05 3.39 22.59
C GLN A 48 -11.96 2.28 23.10
N ASN A 49 -11.71 1.04 22.67
CA ASN A 49 -12.50 -0.13 23.07
C ASN A 49 -11.70 -0.93 24.09
N GLU A 50 -12.32 -1.27 25.21
CA GLU A 50 -11.72 -2.04 26.32
C GLU A 50 -11.96 -3.55 26.20
N LYS A 51 -12.74 -3.98 25.20
CA LYS A 51 -12.99 -5.40 24.90
C LYS A 51 -11.77 -6.12 24.35
#